data_AF-A0A4R0K892-F1
#
_entry.id   AF-A0A4R0K892-F1
#
_cell.length_a   1.000
_cell.length_b   1.000
_cell.length_c   1.000
_cell.angle_alpha   90.00
_cell.angle_beta   90.00
_cell.angle_gamma   90.00
#
_symmetry.space_group_name_H-M   'P 1'
#
loop_
_entity.id
_entity.type
_entity.pdbx_description
1 polymer ?
#
loop_
_entity_poly.entity_id
_entity_poly.type
_entity_poly.pdbx_seq_one_letter_code
_entity_poly.pdbx_strand_id
1 'polypeptide(L)'
;MDYGHELVFGTFLTPTVDNPGRVIALAQLTEQVGLDLVSFQDHPYQPRLMDAWTLLSVVAAQTQRVKVTTNVANLPLRHPVVLARSVATLDLITGGRVELGLGAGGFLDAVAANAGPRLTTGQSIAALEEAIAIMREVWTPTGGGIRLPGKHYPVAGAKRGPQPAHDVEIWLGAYKPRMLAVTGRLADGWLPTSAYAGPDELAAMNKIIDEAAVDAGRDPAAVRRLYNLSGRFEGNGGFLQGPEELWIDQLTDLTLGEGMSTYILGSDDPDDIRRFAEVAAGVRESVEAARSTGQRVEAVATPVRTDGFSVVPTPPPAVRRSAVQLLDESERPTGPALDPSRTYTPYQLSSGQHLIEVHDHLRAELEQIRDLVEQVAAGSLGVGQARSHINTMTMRQNNWTLGTYCESYCRLVTTHHSIEDASLFPHLRRADPELAPVVDRLQEEHRIIHDVLEGVDKALVALVDGSGDLDGLRAAVDLLDDTLLSHLSYEERELVEPLARLGVM
;
A
#
# COMPACT_ATOMS: atom_id res chain seq x y z
N MET A 1 -20.08 -8.29 -7.51
CA MET A 1 -20.72 -9.29 -8.39
C MET A 1 -19.66 -10.33 -8.71
N ASP A 2 -19.96 -11.62 -8.59
CA ASP A 2 -19.04 -12.67 -9.05
C ASP A 2 -19.05 -12.76 -10.58
N TYR A 3 -17.90 -12.50 -11.24
CA TYR A 3 -17.73 -12.59 -12.69
C TYR A 3 -17.43 -14.02 -13.18
N GLY A 4 -17.41 -15.02 -12.29
CA GLY A 4 -17.19 -16.43 -12.63
C GLY A 4 -15.75 -16.76 -13.02
N HIS A 5 -14.81 -15.86 -12.74
CA HIS A 5 -13.41 -16.04 -13.07
C HIS A 5 -12.77 -17.15 -12.22
N GLU A 6 -11.83 -17.87 -12.83
CA GLU A 6 -10.89 -18.73 -12.11
C GLU A 6 -10.06 -17.88 -11.14
N LEU A 7 -9.84 -18.41 -9.94
CA LEU A 7 -9.06 -17.75 -8.90
C LEU A 7 -7.57 -18.00 -9.08
N VAL A 8 -6.83 -16.90 -9.14
CA VAL A 8 -5.37 -16.88 -9.30
C VAL A 8 -4.76 -16.30 -8.03
N PHE A 9 -3.78 -16.98 -7.45
CA PHE A 9 -3.06 -16.48 -6.27
C PHE A 9 -1.58 -16.34 -6.59
N GLY A 10 -0.95 -15.27 -6.14
CA GLY A 10 0.45 -15.01 -6.47
C GLY A 10 1.20 -14.18 -5.45
N THR A 11 2.46 -13.92 -5.76
CA THR A 11 3.35 -13.11 -4.93
C THR A 11 3.84 -11.88 -5.69
N PHE A 12 3.96 -10.77 -4.98
CA PHE A 12 4.65 -9.56 -5.40
C PHE A 12 5.94 -9.46 -4.59
N LEU A 13 7.06 -9.82 -5.21
CA LEU A 13 8.36 -9.93 -4.57
C LEU A 13 9.20 -8.69 -4.83
N THR A 14 10.02 -8.28 -3.86
CA THR A 14 10.94 -7.15 -4.05
C THR A 14 12.11 -7.57 -4.93
N PRO A 15 12.35 -6.94 -6.10
CA PRO A 15 13.42 -7.33 -7.01
C PRO A 15 14.78 -6.73 -6.58
N THR A 16 15.18 -6.89 -5.31
CA THR A 16 16.40 -6.28 -4.78
C THR A 16 17.70 -6.87 -5.35
N VAL A 17 18.68 -6.01 -5.65
CA VAL A 17 20.02 -6.41 -6.06
C VAL A 17 20.89 -6.90 -4.90
N ASP A 18 20.47 -6.68 -3.66
CA ASP A 18 21.25 -7.02 -2.47
C ASP A 18 21.40 -8.55 -2.31
N ASN A 19 20.37 -9.31 -2.74
CA ASN A 19 20.41 -10.77 -2.76
C ASN A 19 19.54 -11.34 -3.91
N PRO A 20 20.03 -11.30 -5.16
CA PRO A 20 19.28 -11.78 -6.33
C PRO A 20 18.90 -13.26 -6.24
N GLY A 21 19.78 -14.07 -5.65
CA GLY A 21 19.54 -15.50 -5.43
C GLY A 21 18.34 -15.76 -4.53
N ARG A 22 18.16 -14.95 -3.47
CA ARG A 22 16.98 -15.04 -2.60
C ARG A 22 15.69 -14.70 -3.35
N VAL A 23 15.69 -13.66 -4.19
CA VAL A 23 14.51 -13.28 -4.98
C VAL A 23 14.06 -14.43 -5.90
N ILE A 24 15.02 -15.07 -6.58
CA ILE A 24 14.74 -16.25 -7.42
C ILE A 24 14.23 -17.42 -6.58
N ALA A 25 14.84 -17.68 -5.41
CA ALA A 25 14.41 -18.75 -4.51
C ALA A 25 12.98 -18.54 -3.98
N LEU A 26 12.59 -17.29 -3.68
CA LEU A 26 11.21 -16.95 -3.29
C LEU A 26 10.24 -17.17 -4.44
N ALA A 27 10.60 -16.81 -5.68
CA ALA A 27 9.76 -17.10 -6.85
C ALA A 27 9.58 -18.61 -7.09
N GLN A 28 10.63 -19.41 -6.85
CA GLN A 28 10.53 -20.87 -6.87
C GLN A 28 9.66 -21.40 -5.72
N LEU A 29 9.74 -20.79 -4.53
CA LEU A 29 8.88 -21.14 -3.40
C LEU A 29 7.42 -20.91 -3.75
N THR A 30 7.06 -19.77 -4.35
CA THR A 30 5.71 -19.47 -4.84
C THR A 30 5.14 -20.63 -5.68
N GLU A 31 5.93 -21.15 -6.63
CA GLU A 31 5.53 -22.32 -7.43
C GLU A 31 5.43 -23.63 -6.61
N GLN A 32 6.38 -23.85 -5.70
CA GLN A 32 6.45 -25.08 -4.89
C GLN A 32 5.27 -25.21 -3.94
N VAL A 33 4.78 -24.09 -3.40
CA VAL A 33 3.62 -24.07 -2.51
C VAL A 33 2.28 -24.07 -3.27
N GLY A 34 2.31 -24.08 -4.60
CA GLY A 34 1.10 -24.20 -5.43
C GLY A 34 0.36 -22.90 -5.71
N LEU A 35 1.03 -21.75 -5.57
CA LEU A 35 0.53 -20.47 -6.08
C LEU A 35 0.77 -20.40 -7.61
N ASP A 36 0.03 -19.52 -8.27
CA ASP A 36 -0.15 -19.49 -9.73
C ASP A 36 0.69 -18.41 -10.43
N LEU A 37 1.09 -17.36 -9.71
CA LEU A 37 1.63 -16.14 -10.30
C LEU A 37 2.80 -15.56 -9.48
N VAL A 38 3.87 -15.14 -10.16
CA VAL A 38 4.96 -14.34 -9.58
C VAL A 38 5.02 -12.99 -10.29
N SER A 39 5.10 -11.91 -9.52
CA SER A 39 5.14 -10.55 -10.05
C SER A 39 6.24 -9.70 -9.42
N PHE A 40 6.74 -8.73 -10.20
CA PHE A 40 7.79 -7.80 -9.78
C PHE A 40 7.48 -6.38 -10.23
N GLN A 41 7.86 -5.40 -9.42
CA GLN A 41 7.79 -4.00 -9.80
C GLN A 41 8.85 -3.63 -10.85
N ASP A 42 8.49 -2.75 -11.78
CA ASP A 42 9.43 -2.22 -12.78
C ASP A 42 9.75 -0.75 -12.47
N HIS A 43 10.84 -0.53 -11.74
CA HIS A 43 11.34 0.81 -11.42
C HIS A 43 12.80 0.94 -11.90
N PRO A 44 13.06 1.07 -13.22
CA PRO A 44 14.42 1.06 -13.77
C PRO A 44 15.36 2.15 -13.21
N TYR A 45 14.78 3.21 -12.65
CA TYR A 45 15.49 4.33 -12.02
C TYR A 45 15.92 4.06 -10.57
N GLN A 46 15.49 2.96 -9.96
CA GLN A 46 15.90 2.58 -8.61
C GLN A 46 17.17 1.72 -8.66
N PRO A 47 18.34 2.23 -8.23
CA PRO A 47 19.61 1.53 -8.42
C PRO A 47 19.74 0.25 -7.57
N ARG A 48 18.88 0.08 -6.56
CA ARG A 48 18.83 -1.11 -5.70
C ARG A 48 17.91 -2.20 -6.24
N LEU A 49 17.24 -1.97 -7.36
CA LEU A 49 16.32 -2.94 -7.96
C LEU A 49 16.90 -3.50 -9.27
N MET A 50 16.65 -4.78 -9.51
CA MET A 50 16.97 -5.44 -10.75
C MET A 50 16.04 -4.96 -11.88
N ASP A 51 16.53 -5.03 -13.12
CA ASP A 51 15.67 -4.84 -14.30
C ASP A 51 14.60 -5.94 -14.33
N ALA A 52 13.32 -5.54 -14.34
CA ALA A 52 12.20 -6.45 -14.20
C ALA A 52 12.13 -7.51 -15.31
N TRP A 53 12.40 -7.14 -16.57
CA TRP A 53 12.31 -8.06 -17.71
C TRP A 53 13.45 -9.08 -17.74
N THR A 54 14.64 -8.66 -17.32
CA THR A 54 15.78 -9.57 -17.12
C THR A 54 15.47 -10.57 -16.00
N LEU A 55 14.95 -10.11 -14.87
CA LEU A 55 14.57 -10.97 -13.75
C LEU A 55 13.45 -11.94 -14.12
N LEU A 56 12.38 -11.45 -14.76
CA LEU A 56 11.26 -12.27 -15.23
C LEU A 56 11.73 -13.40 -16.15
N SER A 57 12.68 -13.12 -17.05
CA SER A 57 13.25 -14.14 -17.95
C SER A 57 14.00 -15.24 -17.19
N VAL A 58 14.77 -14.88 -16.17
CA VAL A 58 15.50 -15.84 -15.32
C VAL A 58 14.54 -16.66 -14.47
N VAL A 59 13.57 -16.00 -13.82
CA VAL A 59 12.56 -16.68 -12.99
C VAL A 59 11.75 -17.65 -13.84
N ALA A 60 11.28 -17.22 -15.00
CA ALA A 60 10.47 -18.07 -15.87
C ALA A 60 11.24 -19.28 -16.42
N ALA A 61 12.56 -19.16 -16.62
CA ALA A 61 13.43 -20.30 -16.97
C ALA A 61 13.68 -21.26 -15.80
N GLN A 62 13.53 -20.80 -14.57
CA GLN A 62 13.77 -21.55 -13.32
C GLN A 62 12.49 -22.09 -12.68
N THR A 63 11.34 -21.87 -13.32
CA THR A 63 10.00 -22.36 -12.92
C THR A 63 9.30 -23.02 -14.10
N GLN A 64 8.26 -23.81 -13.86
CA GLN A 64 7.62 -24.65 -14.88
C GLN A 64 6.12 -24.36 -15.09
N ARG A 65 5.43 -23.84 -14.09
CA ARG A 65 3.98 -23.66 -14.04
C ARG A 65 3.57 -22.22 -13.76
N VAL A 66 4.22 -21.53 -12.82
CA VAL A 66 3.79 -20.18 -12.43
C VAL A 66 3.81 -19.23 -13.62
N LYS A 67 2.78 -18.41 -13.72
CA LYS A 67 2.77 -17.24 -14.58
C LYS A 67 3.75 -16.19 -14.04
N VAL A 68 4.27 -15.37 -14.93
CA VAL A 68 5.18 -14.26 -14.58
C VAL A 68 4.67 -12.95 -15.19
N THR A 69 4.77 -11.86 -14.44
CA THR A 69 4.23 -10.56 -14.86
C THR A 69 4.98 -9.39 -14.23
N THR A 70 4.96 -8.24 -14.89
CA THR A 70 5.31 -6.96 -14.24
C THR A 70 4.14 -6.44 -13.42
N ASN A 71 4.40 -5.80 -12.28
CA ASN A 71 3.39 -5.21 -11.40
C ASN A 71 3.84 -3.83 -10.90
N VAL A 72 3.78 -2.79 -11.73
CA VAL A 72 3.48 -2.79 -13.17
C VAL A 72 4.68 -2.27 -13.97
N ALA A 73 4.75 -2.57 -15.26
CA ALA A 73 5.78 -2.09 -16.19
C ALA A 73 5.77 -0.56 -16.28
N ASN A 74 6.95 0.06 -16.29
CA ASN A 74 7.08 1.50 -16.45
C ASN A 74 7.02 1.90 -17.93
N LEU A 75 5.81 2.12 -18.47
CA LEU A 75 5.63 2.45 -19.89
C LEU A 75 6.50 3.63 -20.37
N PRO A 76 6.67 4.74 -19.62
CA PRO A 76 7.50 5.86 -20.08
C PRO A 76 8.96 5.50 -20.41
N LEU A 77 9.50 4.45 -19.78
CA LEU A 77 10.87 3.96 -20.02
C LEU A 77 10.91 2.67 -20.87
N ARG A 78 9.76 2.17 -21.34
CA ARG A 78 9.64 0.94 -22.13
C ARG A 78 8.85 1.22 -23.41
N HIS A 79 9.54 1.47 -24.52
CA HIS A 79 8.87 1.76 -25.80
C HIS A 79 7.87 0.63 -26.17
N PRO A 80 6.59 0.93 -26.51
CA PRO A 80 5.53 -0.07 -26.58
C PRO A 80 5.77 -1.17 -27.61
N VAL A 81 6.34 -0.86 -28.77
CA VAL A 81 6.72 -1.87 -29.78
C VAL A 81 7.78 -2.85 -29.23
N VAL A 82 8.74 -2.35 -28.46
CA VAL A 82 9.82 -3.18 -27.90
C VAL A 82 9.26 -4.03 -26.77
N LEU A 83 8.48 -3.41 -25.87
CA LEU A 83 7.82 -4.09 -24.77
C LEU A 83 6.90 -5.22 -25.26
N ALA A 84 6.07 -4.96 -26.28
CA ALA A 84 5.21 -5.97 -26.90
C ALA A 84 6.01 -7.19 -27.41
N ARG A 85 7.18 -6.95 -28.01
CA ARG A 85 8.05 -8.03 -28.50
C ARG A 85 8.70 -8.79 -27.36
N SER A 86 9.13 -8.11 -26.30
CA SER A 86 9.68 -8.76 -25.10
C SER A 86 8.65 -9.67 -24.46
N VAL A 87 7.41 -9.17 -24.27
CA VAL A 87 6.27 -9.94 -23.76
C VAL A 87 6.04 -11.19 -24.60
N ALA A 88 5.80 -11.02 -25.91
CA ALA A 88 5.50 -12.14 -26.80
C ALA A 88 6.66 -13.15 -26.91
N THR A 89 7.91 -12.68 -26.86
CA THR A 89 9.08 -13.56 -26.89
C THR A 89 9.16 -14.41 -25.63
N LEU A 90 9.02 -13.80 -24.45
CA LEU A 90 9.03 -14.55 -23.20
C LEU A 90 7.83 -15.49 -23.11
N ASP A 91 6.66 -15.07 -23.60
CA ASP A 91 5.47 -15.92 -23.65
C ASP A 91 5.68 -17.17 -24.51
N LEU A 92 6.29 -17.02 -25.68
CA LEU A 92 6.68 -18.16 -26.54
C LEU A 92 7.71 -19.07 -25.87
N ILE A 93 8.72 -18.52 -25.19
CA ILE A 93 9.75 -19.30 -24.49
C ILE A 93 9.13 -20.11 -23.35
N THR A 94 8.16 -19.53 -22.65
CA THR A 94 7.55 -20.12 -21.45
C THR A 94 6.37 -21.04 -21.76
N GLY A 95 5.88 -21.02 -23.00
CA GLY A 95 4.72 -21.80 -23.43
C GLY A 95 3.38 -21.21 -22.97
N GLY A 96 3.26 -19.88 -22.85
CA GLY A 96 1.99 -19.23 -22.49
C GLY A 96 1.85 -18.81 -21.03
N ARG A 97 2.95 -18.39 -20.37
CA ARG A 97 2.96 -18.05 -18.93
C ARG A 97 3.20 -16.57 -18.63
N VAL A 98 3.10 -15.69 -19.62
CA VAL A 98 3.44 -14.26 -19.43
C VAL A 98 2.22 -13.38 -19.54
N GLU A 99 2.00 -12.57 -18.51
CA GLU A 99 0.98 -11.51 -18.50
C GLU A 99 1.67 -10.14 -18.39
N LEU A 100 0.95 -9.06 -18.71
CA LEU A 100 1.51 -7.70 -18.67
C LEU A 100 0.72 -6.77 -17.75
N GLY A 101 1.19 -6.59 -16.51
CA GLY A 101 0.80 -5.41 -15.74
C GLY A 101 1.49 -4.16 -16.29
N LEU A 102 0.73 -3.14 -16.69
CA LEU A 102 1.20 -1.94 -17.38
C LEU A 102 0.80 -0.67 -16.63
N GLY A 103 1.77 0.22 -16.38
CA GLY A 103 1.56 1.49 -15.70
C GLY A 103 1.92 2.68 -16.57
N ALA A 104 1.18 3.78 -16.40
CA ALA A 104 1.48 5.06 -17.06
C ALA A 104 2.73 5.78 -16.51
N GLY A 105 3.35 5.23 -15.45
CA GLY A 105 4.54 5.77 -14.76
C GLY A 105 4.20 6.82 -13.71
N GLY A 106 4.19 6.43 -12.43
CA GLY A 106 3.79 7.30 -11.31
C GLY A 106 4.86 8.29 -10.80
N PHE A 107 6.12 8.11 -11.18
CA PHE A 107 7.26 8.88 -10.65
C PHE A 107 7.91 9.73 -11.74
N LEU A 108 7.27 10.86 -12.05
CA LEU A 108 7.62 11.73 -13.18
C LEU A 108 9.08 12.20 -13.18
N ASP A 109 9.59 12.63 -12.02
CA ASP A 109 10.97 13.13 -11.92
C ASP A 109 12.01 12.04 -12.16
N ALA A 110 11.76 10.84 -11.62
CA ALA A 110 12.65 9.71 -11.80
C ALA A 110 12.67 9.22 -13.26
N VAL A 111 11.50 9.20 -13.91
CA VAL A 111 11.36 8.94 -15.34
C VAL A 111 12.14 9.98 -16.16
N ALA A 112 11.94 11.27 -15.89
CA ALA A 112 12.62 12.34 -16.61
C ALA A 112 14.14 12.32 -16.42
N ALA A 113 14.61 12.00 -15.22
CA ALA A 113 16.05 11.84 -14.92
C ALA A 113 16.68 10.69 -15.73
N ASN A 114 15.90 9.70 -16.15
CA ASN A 114 16.32 8.57 -16.97
C ASN A 114 15.95 8.77 -18.45
N ALA A 115 15.88 10.03 -18.91
CA ALA A 115 15.57 10.43 -20.28
C ALA A 115 14.18 9.99 -20.78
N GLY A 116 13.27 9.63 -19.88
CA GLY A 116 11.86 9.43 -20.21
C GLY A 116 11.10 10.74 -20.44
N PRO A 117 9.94 10.70 -21.09
CA PRO A 117 9.17 11.89 -21.40
C PRO A 117 8.52 12.48 -20.14
N ARG A 118 8.49 13.81 -20.06
CA ARG A 118 7.81 14.54 -18.98
C ARG A 118 6.37 14.86 -19.37
N LEU A 119 5.48 13.88 -19.23
CA LEU A 119 4.07 13.98 -19.63
C LEU A 119 3.19 14.54 -18.50
N THR A 120 2.17 15.33 -18.85
CA THR A 120 1.08 15.64 -17.92
C THR A 120 0.20 14.42 -17.69
N THR A 121 -0.59 14.38 -16.61
CA THR A 121 -1.51 13.26 -16.33
C THR A 121 -2.38 12.91 -17.53
N GLY A 122 -2.97 13.92 -18.20
CA GLY A 122 -3.80 13.69 -19.37
C GLY A 122 -3.05 13.14 -20.58
N GLN A 123 -1.77 13.51 -20.74
CA GLN A 123 -0.89 12.99 -21.78
C GLN A 123 -0.43 11.56 -21.47
N SER A 124 -0.12 11.23 -20.20
CA SER A 124 0.26 9.88 -19.81
C SER A 124 -0.86 8.87 -20.05
N ILE A 125 -2.12 9.27 -19.80
CA ILE A 125 -3.30 8.43 -20.11
C ILE A 125 -3.42 8.23 -21.62
N ALA A 126 -3.31 9.30 -22.42
CA ALA A 126 -3.38 9.19 -23.88
C ALA A 126 -2.22 8.32 -24.46
N ALA A 127 -1.02 8.46 -23.92
CA ALA A 127 0.14 7.65 -24.28
C ALA A 127 -0.07 6.16 -23.94
N LEU A 128 -0.72 5.86 -22.81
CA LEU A 128 -1.08 4.49 -22.43
C LEU A 128 -2.12 3.89 -23.40
N GLU A 129 -3.16 4.63 -23.77
CA GLU A 129 -4.16 4.19 -24.76
C GLU A 129 -3.49 3.89 -26.13
N GLU A 130 -2.59 4.78 -26.58
CA GLU A 130 -1.78 4.54 -27.79
C GLU A 130 -0.89 3.29 -27.66
N ALA A 131 -0.24 3.09 -26.51
CA ALA A 131 0.63 1.96 -26.26
C ALA A 131 -0.13 0.62 -26.29
N ILE A 132 -1.32 0.54 -25.68
CA ILE A 132 -2.15 -0.67 -25.70
C ILE A 132 -2.54 -1.00 -27.15
N ALA A 133 -2.98 -0.01 -27.94
CA ALA A 133 -3.30 -0.21 -29.35
C ALA A 133 -2.09 -0.74 -30.14
N ILE A 134 -0.91 -0.18 -29.91
CA ILE A 134 0.35 -0.65 -30.54
C ILE A 134 0.64 -2.10 -30.15
N MET A 135 0.53 -2.46 -28.87
CA MET A 135 0.84 -3.82 -28.39
C MET A 135 -0.10 -4.85 -29.03
N ARG A 136 -1.41 -4.58 -29.08
CA ARG A 136 -2.40 -5.44 -29.76
C ARG A 136 -2.10 -5.61 -31.24
N GLU A 137 -1.72 -4.53 -31.92
CA GLU A 137 -1.31 -4.58 -33.31
C GLU A 137 -0.01 -5.41 -33.50
N VAL A 138 0.98 -5.28 -32.60
CA VAL A 138 2.19 -6.11 -32.65
C VAL A 138 1.86 -7.59 -32.53
N TRP A 139 0.91 -7.97 -31.67
CA TRP A 139 0.54 -9.37 -31.44
C TRP A 139 -0.44 -9.96 -32.44
N THR A 140 -0.95 -9.16 -33.39
CA THR A 140 -1.93 -9.65 -34.37
C THR A 140 -1.31 -10.71 -35.31
N PRO A 141 -1.96 -11.88 -35.53
CA PRO A 141 -1.47 -13.00 -36.33
C PRO A 141 -1.52 -12.77 -37.85
N THR A 142 -1.28 -11.56 -38.32
CA THR A 142 -1.37 -11.20 -39.74
C THR A 142 -0.06 -10.63 -40.27
N GLY A 143 0.17 -10.76 -41.58
CA GLY A 143 1.28 -10.10 -42.24
C GLY A 143 1.04 -8.60 -42.43
N GLY A 144 2.11 -7.82 -42.60
CA GLY A 144 2.04 -6.39 -42.91
C GLY A 144 2.75 -5.50 -41.90
N GLY A 145 2.76 -4.20 -42.17
CA GLY A 145 3.34 -3.18 -41.32
C GLY A 145 2.27 -2.42 -40.52
N ILE A 146 2.53 -2.19 -39.24
CA ILE A 146 1.73 -1.37 -38.35
C ILE A 146 1.94 0.10 -38.71
N ARG A 147 0.86 0.84 -38.92
CA ARG A 147 0.88 2.28 -39.15
C ARG A 147 -0.12 2.96 -38.21
N LEU A 148 0.39 3.54 -37.13
CA LEU A 148 -0.40 4.24 -36.13
C LEU A 148 0.16 5.67 -35.97
N PRO A 149 -0.60 6.73 -36.30
CA PRO A 149 -0.13 8.11 -36.22
C PRO A 149 -0.25 8.68 -34.79
N GLY A 150 0.13 7.87 -33.79
CA GLY A 150 0.08 8.27 -32.38
C GLY A 150 0.90 9.52 -32.10
N LYS A 151 0.43 10.36 -31.17
CA LYS A 151 1.11 11.60 -30.78
C LYS A 151 2.32 11.32 -29.89
N HIS A 152 2.23 10.28 -29.07
CA HIS A 152 3.26 9.90 -28.12
C HIS A 152 4.14 8.78 -28.67
N TYR A 153 3.53 7.83 -29.38
CA TYR A 153 4.23 6.69 -29.97
C TYR A 153 3.88 6.53 -31.47
N PRO A 154 4.46 7.35 -32.37
CA PRO A 154 4.22 7.20 -33.80
C PRO A 154 4.87 5.91 -34.33
N VAL A 155 4.07 5.06 -34.99
CA VAL A 155 4.55 3.82 -35.63
C VAL A 155 4.32 3.92 -37.13
N ALA A 156 5.38 3.89 -37.92
CA ALA A 156 5.36 4.18 -39.36
C ALA A 156 5.83 3.00 -40.24
N GLY A 157 5.24 1.82 -40.04
CA GLY A 157 5.54 0.60 -40.81
C GLY A 157 6.34 -0.44 -40.04
N ALA A 158 6.28 -0.45 -38.71
CA ALA A 158 6.89 -1.51 -37.91
C ALA A 158 6.26 -2.86 -38.27
N LYS A 159 7.06 -3.90 -38.46
CA LYS A 159 6.54 -5.24 -38.70
C LYS A 159 5.85 -5.78 -37.45
N ARG A 160 4.70 -6.42 -37.64
CA ARG A 160 4.00 -7.21 -36.62
C ARG A 160 4.90 -8.37 -36.16
N GLY A 161 4.58 -8.88 -34.98
CA GLY A 161 5.18 -10.06 -34.41
C GLY A 161 6.41 -9.82 -33.50
N PRO A 162 6.82 -10.88 -32.76
CA PRO A 162 6.21 -12.21 -32.78
C PRO A 162 4.79 -12.23 -32.16
N GLN A 163 3.95 -13.15 -32.64
CA GLN A 163 2.67 -13.42 -31.99
C GLN A 163 2.95 -14.23 -30.71
N PRO A 164 2.35 -13.86 -29.55
CA PRO A 164 2.47 -14.63 -28.32
C PRO A 164 1.87 -16.04 -28.45
N ALA A 165 2.22 -16.94 -27.53
CA ALA A 165 1.69 -18.30 -27.48
C ALA A 165 0.21 -18.36 -27.06
N HIS A 166 -0.26 -17.33 -26.35
CA HIS A 166 -1.66 -17.15 -25.98
C HIS A 166 -2.08 -15.67 -26.10
N ASP A 167 -3.36 -15.39 -25.88
CA ASP A 167 -3.88 -14.02 -25.82
C ASP A 167 -3.45 -13.36 -24.50
N VAL A 168 -2.28 -12.72 -24.52
CA VAL A 168 -1.68 -12.07 -23.34
C VAL A 168 -2.61 -10.98 -22.79
N GLU A 169 -2.87 -11.04 -21.48
CA GLU A 169 -3.67 -10.06 -20.78
C GLU A 169 -2.85 -8.81 -20.43
N ILE A 170 -3.47 -7.64 -20.55
CA ILE A 170 -2.94 -6.34 -20.11
C ILE A 170 -3.70 -5.88 -18.87
N TRP A 171 -3.00 -5.75 -17.74
CA TRP A 171 -3.57 -5.35 -16.46
C TRP A 171 -3.14 -3.93 -16.08
N LEU A 172 -4.07 -3.09 -15.63
CA LEU A 172 -3.78 -1.70 -15.30
C LEU A 172 -3.94 -1.42 -13.80
N GLY A 173 -2.90 -0.80 -13.22
CA GLY A 173 -3.00 -0.16 -11.90
C GLY A 173 -3.71 1.19 -12.03
N ALA A 174 -5.01 1.22 -11.77
CA ALA A 174 -5.88 2.37 -11.98
C ALA A 174 -6.70 2.72 -10.74
N TYR A 175 -6.80 4.01 -10.43
CA TYR A 175 -7.53 4.49 -9.24
C TYR A 175 -8.54 5.59 -9.53
N LYS A 176 -8.20 6.52 -10.43
CA LYS A 176 -9.05 7.69 -10.70
C LYS A 176 -10.02 7.41 -11.85
N PRO A 177 -11.22 8.05 -11.88
CA PRO A 177 -12.30 7.70 -12.81
C PRO A 177 -11.89 7.61 -14.28
N ARG A 178 -11.05 8.53 -14.75
CA ARG A 178 -10.57 8.50 -16.15
C ARG A 178 -9.73 7.26 -16.47
N MET A 179 -8.89 6.81 -15.54
CA MET A 179 -8.07 5.59 -15.71
C MET A 179 -8.88 4.31 -15.52
N LEU A 180 -9.88 4.32 -14.61
CA LEU A 180 -10.84 3.22 -14.48
C LEU A 180 -11.65 3.05 -15.77
N ALA A 181 -12.08 4.14 -16.39
CA ALA A 181 -12.75 4.10 -17.69
C ALA A 181 -11.85 3.53 -18.80
N VAL A 182 -10.56 3.91 -18.84
CA VAL A 182 -9.59 3.29 -19.77
C VAL A 182 -9.46 1.79 -19.52
N THR A 183 -9.46 1.37 -18.27
CA THR A 183 -9.38 -0.05 -17.88
C THR A 183 -10.58 -0.83 -18.43
N GLY A 184 -11.80 -0.35 -18.22
CA GLY A 184 -13.02 -0.97 -18.77
C GLY A 184 -13.02 -1.04 -20.30
N ARG A 185 -12.56 0.03 -20.97
CA ARG A 185 -12.56 0.08 -22.45
C ARG A 185 -11.48 -0.79 -23.11
N LEU A 186 -10.27 -0.87 -22.55
CA LEU A 186 -9.09 -1.33 -23.28
C LEU A 186 -8.26 -2.43 -22.60
N ALA A 187 -8.36 -2.60 -21.28
CA ALA A 187 -7.56 -3.57 -20.53
C ALA A 187 -8.30 -4.89 -20.32
N ASP A 188 -7.59 -5.95 -19.95
CA ASP A 188 -8.17 -7.23 -19.57
C ASP A 188 -8.13 -7.45 -18.07
N GLY A 189 -7.51 -6.54 -17.30
CA GLY A 189 -7.49 -6.62 -15.85
C GLY A 189 -7.33 -5.28 -15.15
N TRP A 190 -7.91 -5.18 -13.97
CA TRP A 190 -7.75 -4.06 -13.05
C TRP A 190 -6.96 -4.53 -11.82
N LEU A 191 -5.86 -3.84 -11.49
CA LEU A 191 -4.90 -4.23 -10.44
C LEU A 191 -4.67 -3.10 -9.41
N PRO A 192 -5.64 -2.80 -8.54
CA PRO A 192 -5.45 -1.94 -7.38
C PRO A 192 -4.56 -2.58 -6.31
N THR A 193 -4.07 -1.76 -5.39
CA THR A 193 -3.39 -2.18 -4.16
C THR A 193 -4.22 -1.78 -2.95
N SER A 194 -4.35 -2.70 -1.97
CA SER A 194 -5.24 -2.52 -0.82
C SER A 194 -4.93 -1.29 0.04
N ALA A 195 -3.67 -0.89 0.11
CA ALA A 195 -3.25 0.33 0.80
C ALA A 195 -3.69 1.63 0.10
N TYR A 196 -4.15 1.58 -1.15
CA TYR A 196 -4.56 2.74 -1.94
C TYR A 196 -6.02 2.71 -2.38
N ALA A 197 -6.67 1.55 -2.27
CA ALA A 197 -8.08 1.34 -2.54
C ALA A 197 -8.58 0.25 -1.59
N GLY A 198 -9.27 0.63 -0.53
CA GLY A 198 -9.80 -0.29 0.47
C GLY A 198 -10.94 -1.15 -0.08
N PRO A 199 -11.32 -2.26 0.59
CA PRO A 199 -12.43 -3.14 0.18
C PRO A 199 -13.75 -2.40 -0.08
N ASP A 200 -14.04 -1.35 0.67
CA ASP A 200 -15.25 -0.53 0.58
C ASP A 200 -15.30 0.37 -0.66
N GLU A 201 -14.13 0.77 -1.19
CA GLU A 201 -14.02 1.59 -2.40
C GLU A 201 -14.21 0.75 -3.67
N LEU A 202 -13.98 -0.57 -3.59
CA LEU A 202 -13.95 -1.46 -4.75
C LEU A 202 -15.27 -1.44 -5.53
N ALA A 203 -16.42 -1.43 -4.86
CA ALA A 203 -17.73 -1.43 -5.50
C ALA A 203 -17.93 -0.19 -6.40
N ALA A 204 -17.55 0.99 -5.91
CA ALA A 204 -17.67 2.23 -6.67
C ALA A 204 -16.72 2.26 -7.87
N MET A 205 -15.50 1.74 -7.70
CA MET A 205 -14.49 1.67 -8.77
C MET A 205 -14.87 0.63 -9.84
N ASN A 206 -15.36 -0.54 -9.41
CA ASN A 206 -15.91 -1.61 -10.25
C ASN A 206 -16.99 -1.06 -11.17
N LYS A 207 -17.94 -0.30 -10.62
CA LYS A 207 -19.02 0.29 -11.40
C LYS A 207 -18.52 1.15 -12.57
N ILE A 208 -17.49 1.95 -12.36
CA ILE A 208 -16.90 2.79 -13.42
C ILE A 208 -16.27 1.93 -14.52
N ILE A 209 -15.61 0.83 -14.14
CA ILE A 209 -14.99 -0.11 -15.09
C ILE A 209 -16.09 -0.81 -15.91
N ASP A 210 -17.13 -1.30 -15.25
CA ASP A 210 -18.23 -2.02 -15.89
C ASP A 210 -18.99 -1.13 -16.87
N GLU A 211 -19.35 0.09 -16.45
CA GLU A 211 -19.99 1.09 -17.32
C GLU A 211 -19.13 1.39 -18.54
N ALA A 212 -17.83 1.59 -18.35
CA ALA A 212 -16.92 1.85 -19.46
C ALA A 212 -16.71 0.64 -20.38
N ALA A 213 -16.75 -0.58 -19.86
CA ALA A 213 -16.71 -1.81 -20.67
C ALA A 213 -17.96 -1.92 -21.54
N VAL A 214 -19.15 -1.73 -20.94
CA VAL A 214 -20.45 -1.76 -21.64
C VAL A 214 -20.51 -0.68 -22.72
N ASP A 215 -20.10 0.55 -22.40
CA ASP A 215 -20.07 1.67 -23.37
C ASP A 215 -19.14 1.40 -24.55
N ALA A 216 -18.08 0.59 -24.34
CA ALA A 216 -17.18 0.12 -25.40
C ALA A 216 -17.67 -1.14 -26.11
N GLY A 217 -18.85 -1.67 -25.77
CA GLY A 217 -19.41 -2.90 -26.34
C GLY A 217 -18.69 -4.18 -25.88
N ARG A 218 -18.04 -4.14 -24.72
CA ARG A 218 -17.37 -5.29 -24.09
C ARG A 218 -18.21 -5.84 -22.96
N ASP A 219 -18.07 -7.13 -22.71
CA ASP A 219 -18.57 -7.76 -21.48
C ASP A 219 -17.72 -7.27 -20.29
N PRO A 220 -18.31 -6.74 -19.20
CA PRO A 220 -17.57 -6.45 -17.97
C PRO A 220 -16.74 -7.63 -17.44
N ALA A 221 -17.21 -8.86 -17.65
CA ALA A 221 -16.48 -10.07 -17.29
C ALA A 221 -15.24 -10.33 -18.18
N ALA A 222 -15.06 -9.59 -19.28
CA ALA A 222 -13.81 -9.61 -20.05
C ALA A 222 -12.68 -8.81 -19.37
N VAL A 223 -12.98 -8.13 -18.26
CA VAL A 223 -11.97 -7.44 -17.45
C VAL A 223 -11.88 -8.19 -16.13
N ARG A 224 -10.72 -8.77 -15.83
CA ARG A 224 -10.38 -9.42 -14.57
C ARG A 224 -10.23 -8.41 -13.44
N ARG A 225 -10.51 -8.85 -12.21
CA ARG A 225 -10.37 -8.04 -11.00
C ARG A 225 -9.26 -8.65 -10.15
N LEU A 226 -8.14 -7.94 -10.08
CA LEU A 226 -6.95 -8.34 -9.35
C LEU A 226 -6.79 -7.44 -8.11
N TYR A 227 -6.02 -7.88 -7.11
CA TYR A 227 -5.79 -7.09 -5.91
C TYR A 227 -4.43 -7.39 -5.30
N ASN A 228 -3.57 -6.37 -5.20
CA ASN A 228 -2.34 -6.47 -4.41
C ASN A 228 -2.68 -6.36 -2.93
N LEU A 229 -2.28 -7.37 -2.17
CA LEU A 229 -2.56 -7.51 -0.75
C LEU A 229 -1.33 -7.14 0.07
N SER A 230 -1.57 -6.33 1.09
CA SER A 230 -0.67 -6.12 2.22
C SER A 230 -1.42 -6.50 3.49
N GLY A 231 -0.83 -7.36 4.31
CA GLY A 231 -1.46 -7.84 5.54
C GLY A 231 -0.43 -8.46 6.48
N ARG A 232 -0.89 -8.93 7.63
CA ARG A 232 -0.11 -9.73 8.57
C ARG A 232 -0.94 -10.92 9.02
N PHE A 233 -0.26 -12.03 9.26
CA PHE A 233 -0.90 -13.23 9.77
C PHE A 233 -0.92 -13.32 11.31
N GLU A 234 -0.78 -12.18 11.96
CA GLU A 234 -0.81 -11.98 13.40
C GLU A 234 -1.80 -10.85 13.72
N GLY A 235 -2.37 -10.87 14.93
CA GLY A 235 -3.41 -9.91 15.35
C GLY A 235 -4.83 -10.48 15.23
N ASN A 236 -5.82 -9.65 15.52
CA ASN A 236 -7.24 -10.03 15.52
C ASN A 236 -8.20 -8.89 15.13
N GLY A 237 -7.72 -7.90 14.37
CA GLY A 237 -8.52 -6.73 13.98
C GLY A 237 -8.00 -6.07 12.71
N GLY A 238 -8.89 -5.82 11.75
CA GLY A 238 -8.59 -5.14 10.49
C GLY A 238 -8.66 -6.03 9.24
N PHE A 239 -8.48 -5.42 8.07
CA PHE A 239 -8.42 -6.13 6.80
C PHE A 239 -7.07 -6.85 6.68
N LEU A 240 -7.12 -8.18 6.55
CA LEU A 240 -5.96 -9.06 6.43
C LEU A 240 -4.96 -8.91 7.60
N GLN A 241 -5.48 -8.77 8.81
CA GLN A 241 -4.71 -8.70 10.06
C GLN A 241 -5.20 -9.78 11.03
N GLY A 242 -4.58 -10.95 10.98
CA GLY A 242 -4.93 -12.08 11.82
C GLY A 242 -4.74 -13.42 11.13
N PRO A 243 -5.30 -14.50 11.70
CA PRO A 243 -5.02 -15.85 11.25
C PRO A 243 -5.59 -16.13 9.85
N GLU A 244 -5.15 -17.22 9.24
CA GLU A 244 -5.49 -17.65 7.88
C GLU A 244 -7.00 -17.77 7.66
N GLU A 245 -7.76 -18.19 8.67
CA GLU A 245 -9.22 -18.27 8.58
C GLU A 245 -9.86 -16.90 8.32
N LEU A 246 -9.36 -15.84 8.95
CA LEU A 246 -9.84 -14.48 8.72
C LEU A 246 -9.56 -14.04 7.27
N TRP A 247 -8.38 -14.38 6.76
CA TRP A 247 -8.02 -14.10 5.36
C TRP A 247 -8.92 -14.87 4.41
N ILE A 248 -9.18 -16.15 4.68
CA ILE A 248 -10.06 -17.00 3.85
C ILE A 248 -11.46 -16.38 3.76
N ASP A 249 -12.03 -15.99 4.89
CA ASP A 249 -13.36 -15.38 4.93
C ASP A 249 -13.38 -14.06 4.15
N GLN A 250 -12.46 -13.14 4.44
CA GLN A 250 -12.41 -11.82 3.80
C GLN A 250 -12.18 -11.89 2.29
N LEU A 251 -11.28 -12.76 1.83
CA LEU A 251 -11.02 -12.92 0.39
C LEU A 251 -12.16 -13.68 -0.32
N THR A 252 -12.85 -14.59 0.37
CA THR A 252 -14.07 -15.22 -0.16
C THR A 252 -15.16 -14.16 -0.37
N ASP A 253 -15.36 -13.28 0.60
CA ASP A 253 -16.33 -12.18 0.51
C ASP A 253 -15.99 -11.21 -0.62
N LEU A 254 -14.71 -10.82 -0.77
CA LEU A 254 -14.28 -9.99 -1.91
C LEU A 254 -14.51 -10.68 -3.26
N THR A 255 -14.33 -12.00 -3.31
CA THR A 255 -14.55 -12.77 -4.53
C THR A 255 -16.02 -12.78 -4.93
N LEU A 256 -16.90 -13.15 -4.01
CA LEU A 256 -18.32 -13.29 -4.28
C LEU A 256 -19.03 -11.92 -4.37
N GLY A 257 -18.62 -10.99 -3.52
CA GLY A 257 -19.20 -9.66 -3.34
C GLY A 257 -18.70 -8.64 -4.36
N GLU A 258 -17.40 -8.59 -4.64
CA GLU A 258 -16.77 -7.58 -5.51
C GLU A 258 -16.19 -8.18 -6.81
N GLY A 259 -16.20 -9.50 -6.97
CA GLY A 259 -15.73 -10.18 -8.17
C GLY A 259 -14.21 -10.27 -8.27
N MET A 260 -13.48 -9.98 -7.19
CA MET A 260 -12.03 -10.13 -7.12
C MET A 260 -11.64 -11.60 -7.35
N SER A 261 -10.73 -11.84 -8.28
CA SER A 261 -10.38 -13.19 -8.71
C SER A 261 -8.88 -13.41 -8.88
N THR A 262 -8.07 -12.40 -8.58
CA THR A 262 -6.62 -12.57 -8.51
C THR A 262 -6.07 -11.85 -7.31
N TYR A 263 -5.41 -12.58 -6.43
CA TYR A 263 -4.87 -12.04 -5.18
C TYR A 263 -3.36 -12.17 -5.17
N ILE A 264 -2.65 -11.06 -4.99
CA ILE A 264 -1.19 -11.01 -5.07
C ILE A 264 -0.64 -10.51 -3.74
N LEU A 265 -0.02 -11.38 -2.96
CA LEU A 265 0.58 -11.03 -1.68
C LEU A 265 1.90 -10.29 -1.85
N GLY A 266 2.02 -9.08 -1.29
CA GLY A 266 3.29 -8.38 -1.14
C GLY A 266 4.05 -8.82 0.12
N SER A 267 4.90 -9.85 0.02
CA SER A 267 5.81 -10.26 1.10
C SER A 267 7.06 -10.95 0.55
N ASP A 268 8.21 -10.68 1.16
CA ASP A 268 9.49 -11.38 0.92
C ASP A 268 9.81 -12.41 2.04
N ASP A 269 8.85 -12.65 2.94
CA ASP A 269 8.93 -13.65 3.99
C ASP A 269 8.47 -15.03 3.46
N PRO A 270 9.35 -16.05 3.47
CA PRO A 270 8.98 -17.41 3.09
C PRO A 270 7.80 -18.00 3.86
N ASP A 271 7.63 -17.64 5.14
CA ASP A 271 6.57 -18.18 5.98
C ASP A 271 5.22 -17.54 5.62
N ASP A 272 5.18 -16.23 5.36
CA ASP A 272 3.98 -15.57 4.83
C ASP A 272 3.54 -16.20 3.49
N ILE A 273 4.48 -16.51 2.59
CA ILE A 273 4.18 -17.14 1.30
C ILE A 273 3.55 -18.52 1.49
N ARG A 274 4.04 -19.32 2.46
CA ARG A 274 3.46 -20.64 2.77
C ARG A 274 2.06 -20.52 3.36
N ARG A 275 1.87 -19.64 4.34
CA ARG A 275 0.56 -19.38 4.96
C ARG A 275 -0.44 -18.86 3.93
N PHE A 276 -0.01 -18.02 3.01
CA PHE A 276 -0.85 -17.53 1.92
C PHE A 276 -1.27 -18.63 0.92
N ALA A 277 -0.46 -19.67 0.73
CA ALA A 277 -0.87 -20.83 -0.06
C ALA A 277 -1.99 -21.63 0.62
N GLU A 278 -1.98 -21.72 1.96
CA GLU A 278 -3.08 -22.31 2.74
C GLU A 278 -4.35 -21.48 2.61
N VAL A 279 -4.23 -20.14 2.72
CA VAL A 279 -5.34 -19.21 2.43
C VAL A 279 -5.88 -19.42 1.01
N ALA A 280 -5.00 -19.51 0.00
CA ALA A 280 -5.41 -19.71 -1.38
C ALA A 280 -6.21 -21.00 -1.57
N ALA A 281 -5.81 -22.09 -0.91
CA ALA A 281 -6.57 -23.34 -0.92
C ALA A 281 -7.94 -23.18 -0.26
N GLY A 282 -8.00 -22.56 0.92
CA GLY A 282 -9.25 -22.32 1.64
C GLY A 282 -10.24 -21.42 0.88
N VAL A 283 -9.76 -20.33 0.26
CA VAL A 283 -10.62 -19.45 -0.56
C VAL A 283 -11.18 -20.20 -1.77
N ARG A 284 -10.37 -21.03 -2.45
CA ARG A 284 -10.86 -21.82 -3.59
C ARG A 284 -11.96 -22.79 -3.16
N GLU A 285 -11.78 -23.49 -2.05
CA GLU A 285 -12.79 -24.39 -1.49
C GLU A 285 -14.08 -23.65 -1.12
N SER A 286 -13.97 -22.54 -0.38
CA SER A 286 -15.12 -21.73 0.05
C SER A 286 -15.90 -21.13 -1.12
N VAL A 287 -15.20 -20.61 -2.14
CA VAL A 287 -15.84 -20.04 -3.34
C VAL A 287 -16.49 -21.14 -4.19
N GLU A 288 -15.87 -22.30 -4.35
CA GLU A 288 -16.48 -23.43 -5.06
C GLU A 288 -17.74 -23.95 -4.36
N ALA A 289 -17.71 -24.06 -3.03
CA ALA A 289 -18.87 -24.42 -2.22
C ALA A 289 -20.01 -23.40 -2.37
N ALA A 290 -19.69 -22.10 -2.35
CA ALA A 290 -20.68 -21.05 -2.56
C ALA A 290 -21.28 -21.07 -3.98
N ARG A 291 -20.45 -21.22 -5.01
CA ARG A 291 -20.89 -21.28 -6.42
C ARG A 291 -21.76 -22.51 -6.69
N SER A 292 -21.43 -23.68 -6.13
CA SER A 292 -22.13 -24.95 -6.38
C SER A 292 -23.49 -25.06 -5.68
N THR A 293 -23.67 -24.43 -4.53
CA THR A 293 -24.94 -24.44 -3.79
C THR A 293 -26.00 -23.52 -4.38
N GLY A 294 -25.67 -22.73 -5.41
CA GLY A 294 -26.58 -21.76 -6.02
C GLY A 294 -27.00 -20.64 -5.06
N GLN A 295 -26.37 -20.58 -3.87
CA GLN A 295 -26.39 -19.39 -3.04
C GLN A 295 -25.61 -18.33 -3.80
N ARG A 296 -26.34 -17.55 -4.62
CA ARG A 296 -26.02 -16.12 -4.64
C ARG A 296 -26.01 -15.72 -3.18
N VAL A 297 -24.83 -15.44 -2.66
CA VAL A 297 -24.73 -14.47 -1.59
C VAL A 297 -25.38 -13.24 -2.21
N GLU A 298 -26.70 -13.06 -2.00
CA GLU A 298 -27.25 -11.72 -1.99
C GLU A 298 -26.28 -10.98 -1.10
N ALA A 299 -25.58 -9.99 -1.67
CA ALA A 299 -24.73 -9.13 -0.88
C ALA A 299 -25.58 -8.74 0.31
N VAL A 300 -25.29 -9.31 1.48
CA VAL A 300 -25.85 -8.83 2.73
C VAL A 300 -25.05 -7.57 2.98
N ALA A 301 -25.34 -6.55 2.18
CA ALA A 301 -25.33 -5.16 2.60
C ALA A 301 -26.51 -4.98 3.56
N THR A 302 -26.56 -5.80 4.60
CA THR A 302 -26.91 -5.25 5.89
C THR A 302 -25.55 -5.12 6.55
N PRO A 303 -24.91 -3.94 6.52
CA PRO A 303 -23.82 -3.74 7.46
C PRO A 303 -24.40 -4.10 8.81
N VAL A 304 -23.74 -4.97 9.57
CA VAL A 304 -24.04 -5.11 10.99
C VAL A 304 -23.72 -3.74 11.57
N ARG A 305 -24.72 -2.87 11.55
CA ARG A 305 -24.64 -1.52 12.05
C ARG A 305 -24.63 -1.68 13.55
N THR A 306 -23.51 -1.32 14.16
CA THR A 306 -23.46 -1.24 15.62
C THR A 306 -24.40 -0.12 16.05
N ASP A 307 -25.06 -0.30 17.20
CA ASP A 307 -25.85 0.75 17.83
C ASP A 307 -24.92 1.88 18.27
N GLY A 308 -24.64 2.82 17.36
CA GLY A 308 -23.78 3.99 17.59
C GLY A 308 -22.29 3.78 17.32
N PHE A 309 -21.52 4.81 17.69
CA PHE A 309 -20.07 4.87 17.59
C PHE A 309 -19.42 4.15 18.78
N SER A 310 -18.56 3.16 18.52
CA SER A 310 -18.00 2.28 19.57
C SER A 310 -16.48 2.33 19.73
N VAL A 311 -15.77 3.17 18.94
CA VAL A 311 -14.32 3.33 19.09
C VAL A 311 -14.05 4.23 20.29
N VAL A 312 -13.15 3.81 21.18
CA VAL A 312 -12.84 4.51 22.43
C VAL A 312 -11.43 5.09 22.33
N PRO A 313 -11.28 6.43 22.24
CA PRO A 313 -9.99 7.11 22.33
C PRO A 313 -9.22 6.76 23.61
N THR A 314 -7.90 6.68 23.49
CA THR A 314 -7.00 6.49 24.63
C THR A 314 -6.96 7.78 25.47
N PRO A 315 -7.32 7.72 26.77
CA PRO A 315 -7.36 8.90 27.63
C PRO A 315 -5.95 9.49 27.83
N PRO A 316 -5.85 10.81 28.11
CA PRO A 316 -4.56 11.44 28.38
C PRO A 316 -3.90 10.83 29.62
N PRO A 317 -2.56 10.85 29.70
CA PRO A 317 -1.83 10.27 30.82
C PRO A 317 -2.22 10.92 32.15
N ALA A 318 -2.45 10.10 33.18
CA ALA A 318 -2.88 10.57 34.50
C ALA A 318 -1.78 11.28 35.30
N VAL A 319 -0.51 11.10 34.91
CA VAL A 319 0.67 11.64 35.61
C VAL A 319 1.52 12.38 34.61
N ARG A 320 1.84 13.65 34.92
CA ARG A 320 2.80 14.47 34.19
C ARG A 320 4.20 14.26 34.77
N ARG A 321 5.21 14.17 33.90
CA ARG A 321 6.60 13.89 34.28
C ARG A 321 7.49 15.14 34.17
N SER A 322 7.24 15.96 33.17
CA SER A 322 7.91 17.23 32.93
C SER A 322 7.42 18.32 33.87
N ALA A 323 8.35 19.14 34.36
CA ALA A 323 8.03 20.38 35.06
C ALA A 323 7.58 21.52 34.12
N VAL A 324 7.71 21.31 32.80
CA VAL A 324 7.39 22.27 31.74
C VAL A 324 6.22 21.75 30.92
N GLN A 325 5.21 22.59 30.70
CA GLN A 325 4.08 22.33 29.83
C GLN A 325 4.10 23.31 28.66
N LEU A 326 4.12 22.79 27.43
CA LEU A 326 4.14 23.59 26.21
C LEU A 326 2.77 23.72 25.53
N LEU A 327 1.86 22.76 25.79
CA LEU A 327 0.51 22.75 25.23
C LEU A 327 -0.47 23.29 26.26
N ASP A 328 -1.20 24.36 25.93
CA ASP A 328 -2.36 24.78 26.72
C ASP A 328 -3.58 23.94 26.32
N GLU A 329 -3.89 22.94 27.14
CA GLU A 329 -4.98 22.01 26.89
C GLU A 329 -6.36 22.65 27.11
N SER A 330 -6.43 23.75 27.88
CA SER A 330 -7.69 24.43 28.18
C SER A 330 -8.23 25.24 27.01
N GLU A 331 -7.36 25.58 26.06
CA GLU A 331 -7.69 26.32 24.83
C GLU A 331 -8.02 25.40 23.64
N ARG A 332 -7.96 24.08 23.81
CA ARG A 332 -8.24 23.12 22.73
C ARG A 332 -9.69 23.21 22.26
N PRO A 333 -9.95 23.51 20.97
CA PRO A 333 -11.31 23.47 20.43
C PRO A 333 -11.84 22.04 20.40
N THR A 334 -13.16 21.91 20.31
CA THR A 334 -13.84 20.63 20.17
C THR A 334 -14.61 20.59 18.86
N GLY A 335 -14.62 19.42 18.22
CA GLY A 335 -15.37 19.17 17.00
C GLY A 335 -16.88 19.07 17.25
N PRO A 336 -17.66 18.88 16.18
CA PRO A 336 -19.10 18.65 16.28
C PRO A 336 -19.42 17.47 17.21
N ALA A 337 -20.50 17.58 17.98
CA ALA A 337 -20.95 16.50 18.83
C ALA A 337 -21.42 15.30 17.99
N LEU A 338 -21.20 14.09 18.51
CA LEU A 338 -21.67 12.85 17.91
C LEU A 338 -23.18 12.89 17.68
N ASP A 339 -23.61 12.47 16.49
CA ASP A 339 -25.02 12.24 16.19
C ASP A 339 -25.44 10.86 16.77
N PRO A 340 -26.23 10.80 17.85
CA PRO A 340 -26.59 9.54 18.49
C PRO A 340 -27.53 8.68 17.63
N SER A 341 -28.12 9.25 16.57
CA SER A 341 -28.94 8.50 15.62
C SER A 341 -28.12 7.87 14.49
N ARG A 342 -26.84 8.24 14.37
CA ARG A 342 -25.95 7.73 13.34
C ARG A 342 -25.43 6.36 13.71
N THR A 343 -25.48 5.48 12.74
CA THR A 343 -25.05 4.09 12.86
C THR A 343 -23.90 3.82 11.89
N TYR A 344 -22.86 3.17 12.40
CA TYR A 344 -21.60 2.96 11.72
C TYR A 344 -21.47 1.50 11.28
N THR A 345 -20.79 1.28 10.16
CA THR A 345 -20.32 -0.06 9.80
C THR A 345 -19.03 -0.38 10.56
N PRO A 346 -18.69 -1.67 10.78
CA PRO A 346 -17.41 -2.05 11.38
C PRO A 346 -16.21 -1.49 10.60
N TYR A 347 -16.34 -1.38 9.28
CA TYR A 347 -15.32 -0.76 8.43
C TYR A 347 -15.17 0.75 8.70
N GLN A 348 -16.27 1.50 8.81
CA GLN A 348 -16.20 2.91 9.17
C GLN A 348 -15.50 3.11 10.52
N LEU A 349 -15.83 2.29 11.51
CA LEU A 349 -15.17 2.32 12.81
C LEU A 349 -13.66 1.97 12.72
N SER A 350 -13.25 1.21 11.70
CA SER A 350 -11.86 0.79 11.54
C SER A 350 -10.89 1.96 11.25
N SER A 351 -11.33 3.05 10.60
CA SER A 351 -10.45 4.21 10.37
C SER A 351 -10.03 4.90 11.67
N GLY A 352 -11.00 5.11 12.58
CA GLY A 352 -10.72 5.65 13.91
C GLY A 352 -9.91 4.67 14.77
N GLN A 353 -10.18 3.37 14.63
CA GLN A 353 -9.40 2.33 15.31
C GLN A 353 -7.95 2.28 14.81
N HIS A 354 -7.71 2.47 13.52
CA HIS A 354 -6.38 2.47 12.93
C HIS A 354 -5.52 3.62 13.46
N LEU A 355 -6.10 4.82 13.62
CA LEU A 355 -5.41 5.94 14.25
C LEU A 355 -4.93 5.58 15.66
N ILE A 356 -5.81 4.97 16.47
CA ILE A 356 -5.47 4.50 17.82
C ILE A 356 -4.34 3.46 17.76
N GLU A 357 -4.37 2.51 16.83
CA GLU A 357 -3.31 1.50 16.68
C GLU A 357 -1.94 2.11 16.35
N VAL A 358 -1.91 3.09 15.44
CA VAL A 358 -0.68 3.85 15.12
C VAL A 358 -0.18 4.57 16.37
N HIS A 359 -1.08 5.23 17.10
CA HIS A 359 -0.72 5.97 18.30
C HIS A 359 -0.26 5.05 19.43
N ASP A 360 -0.91 3.92 19.64
CA ASP A 360 -0.52 2.93 20.65
C ASP A 360 0.87 2.36 20.36
N HIS A 361 1.23 2.19 19.09
CA HIS A 361 2.61 1.87 18.71
C HIS A 361 3.59 2.99 19.10
N LEU A 362 3.25 4.26 18.82
CA LEU A 362 4.07 5.40 19.23
C LEU A 362 4.22 5.52 20.75
N ARG A 363 3.16 5.22 21.51
CA ARG A 363 3.16 5.17 22.98
C ARG A 363 4.09 4.09 23.50
N ALA A 364 3.99 2.87 22.95
CA ALA A 364 4.82 1.74 23.35
C ALA A 364 6.31 1.99 23.07
N GLU A 365 6.65 2.57 21.92
CA GLU A 365 8.03 2.92 21.58
C GLU A 365 8.58 4.03 22.50
N LEU A 366 7.76 5.04 22.85
CA LEU A 366 8.15 6.09 23.80
C LEU A 366 8.44 5.53 25.19
N GLU A 367 7.59 4.61 25.66
CA GLU A 367 7.78 3.90 26.91
C GLU A 367 9.10 3.12 26.91
N GLN A 368 9.42 2.41 25.83
CA GLN A 368 10.68 1.69 25.70
C GLN A 368 11.90 2.65 25.69
N ILE A 369 11.82 3.80 25.01
CA ILE A 369 12.87 4.81 25.01
C ILE A 369 13.11 5.33 26.44
N ARG A 370 12.04 5.65 27.16
CA ARG A 370 12.12 6.10 28.57
C ARG A 370 12.76 5.04 29.46
N ASP A 371 12.32 3.79 29.33
CA ASP A 371 12.86 2.68 30.13
C ASP A 371 14.36 2.46 29.86
N LEU A 372 14.82 2.67 28.63
CA LEU A 372 16.25 2.62 28.30
C LEU A 372 17.02 3.79 28.93
N VAL A 373 16.47 5.00 28.92
CA VAL A 373 17.09 6.17 29.58
C VAL A 373 17.22 5.94 31.09
N GLU A 374 16.19 5.40 31.75
CA GLU A 374 16.25 5.07 33.18
C GLU A 374 17.27 3.97 33.49
N GLN A 375 17.38 2.94 32.64
CA GLN A 375 18.38 1.89 32.82
C GLN A 375 19.81 2.42 32.67
N VAL A 376 20.04 3.37 31.75
CA VAL A 376 21.32 4.05 31.61
C VAL A 376 21.59 4.92 32.85
N ALA A 377 20.59 5.67 33.32
CA ALA A 377 20.71 6.50 34.53
C ALA A 377 20.99 5.68 35.80
N ALA A 378 20.39 4.49 35.92
CA ALA A 378 20.64 3.56 37.02
C ALA A 378 21.99 2.82 36.92
N GLY A 379 22.73 3.00 35.82
CA GLY A 379 23.99 2.29 35.56
C GLY A 379 23.83 0.79 35.28
N SER A 380 22.60 0.31 35.05
CA SER A 380 22.31 -1.08 34.73
C SER A 380 22.51 -1.40 33.24
N LEU A 381 22.56 -0.38 32.38
CA LEU A 381 22.80 -0.50 30.95
C LEU A 381 23.84 0.54 30.48
N GLY A 382 24.82 0.12 29.70
CA GLY A 382 25.77 1.06 29.10
C GLY A 382 25.15 1.84 27.93
N VAL A 383 25.54 3.10 27.73
CA VAL A 383 25.06 3.97 26.62
C VAL A 383 25.16 3.27 25.24
N GLY A 384 26.24 2.53 25.00
CA GLY A 384 26.42 1.77 23.75
C GLY A 384 25.44 0.60 23.57
N GLN A 385 25.00 -0.03 24.67
CA GLN A 385 23.99 -1.09 24.65
C GLN A 385 22.59 -0.53 24.47
N ALA A 386 22.27 0.59 25.14
CA ALA A 386 21.03 1.34 24.92
C ALA A 386 20.89 1.77 23.45
N ARG A 387 21.98 2.27 22.83
CA ARG A 387 22.04 2.58 21.39
C ARG A 387 21.70 1.36 20.52
N SER A 388 22.25 0.19 20.88
CA SER A 388 21.96 -1.03 20.14
C SER A 388 20.48 -1.42 20.24
N HIS A 389 19.87 -1.24 21.42
CA HIS A 389 18.44 -1.51 21.62
C HIS A 389 17.55 -0.58 20.78
N ILE A 390 17.79 0.74 20.82
CA ILE A 390 17.03 1.72 20.05
C ILE A 390 17.10 1.42 18.54
N ASN A 391 18.29 1.04 18.05
CA ASN A 391 18.48 0.64 16.65
C ASN A 391 17.78 -0.67 16.28
N THR A 392 17.49 -1.56 17.23
CA THR A 392 16.80 -2.83 16.98
C THR A 392 15.29 -2.76 17.17
N MET A 393 14.79 -1.81 17.98
CA MET A 393 13.35 -1.59 18.21
C MET A 393 12.65 -1.14 16.93
N THR A 394 13.33 -0.33 16.11
CA THR A 394 12.78 0.27 14.89
C THR A 394 13.02 -0.57 13.63
N MET A 395 12.62 -1.84 13.66
CA MET A 395 12.72 -2.75 12.52
C MET A 395 11.51 -2.66 11.57
N ARG A 396 11.45 -1.58 10.78
CA ARG A 396 11.04 -1.55 9.36
C ARG A 396 11.56 -0.24 8.74
N GLN A 397 12.80 -0.26 8.23
CA GLN A 397 13.23 0.30 6.92
C GLN A 397 14.77 0.48 6.83
N ASN A 398 15.34 -0.09 5.76
CA ASN A 398 16.48 0.36 4.94
C ASN A 398 17.62 1.19 5.58
N ASN A 399 18.74 0.52 5.84
CA ASN A 399 20.03 1.15 6.18
C ASN A 399 20.65 1.92 5.00
N TRP A 400 21.08 3.16 5.25
CA TRP A 400 22.48 3.61 5.07
C TRP A 400 22.84 4.74 6.05
N THR A 401 24.14 4.74 6.38
CA THR A 401 24.88 5.30 7.51
C THR A 401 25.12 6.82 7.46
N LEU A 402 24.95 7.53 8.58
CA LEU A 402 26.02 8.14 9.40
C LEU A 402 25.46 9.33 10.23
N GLY A 403 25.14 9.05 11.49
CA GLY A 403 25.17 10.03 12.58
C GLY A 403 23.84 10.64 13.00
N THR A 404 23.05 9.93 13.83
CA THR A 404 22.15 10.57 14.80
C THR A 404 21.64 9.54 15.83
N TYR A 405 21.63 9.91 17.11
CA TYR A 405 21.51 8.99 18.25
C TYR A 405 20.04 8.69 18.66
N CYS A 406 19.05 9.39 18.08
CA CYS A 406 17.59 9.22 18.32
C CYS A 406 16.73 9.11 17.04
N GLU A 407 17.37 9.02 15.88
CA GLU A 407 16.76 9.41 14.60
C GLU A 407 15.51 8.60 14.21
N SER A 408 15.42 7.33 14.61
CA SER A 408 14.39 6.44 14.06
C SER A 408 13.00 6.67 14.66
N TYR A 409 12.90 6.86 15.98
CA TYR A 409 11.61 7.17 16.62
C TYR A 409 11.14 8.58 16.28
N CYS A 410 12.05 9.57 16.35
CA CYS A 410 11.73 10.95 15.97
C CYS A 410 11.25 11.01 14.50
N ARG A 411 11.89 10.25 13.59
CA ARG A 411 11.48 10.16 12.18
C ARG A 411 10.10 9.51 12.02
N LEU A 412 9.76 8.51 12.82
CA LEU A 412 8.44 7.87 12.77
C LEU A 412 7.34 8.87 13.13
N VAL A 413 7.49 9.58 14.26
CA VAL A 413 6.57 10.64 14.70
C VAL A 413 6.47 11.74 13.64
N THR A 414 7.61 12.25 13.15
CA THR A 414 7.63 13.28 12.10
C THR A 414 6.96 12.81 10.81
N THR A 415 7.14 11.55 10.41
CA THR A 415 6.51 11.00 9.19
C THR A 415 5.00 10.91 9.34
N HIS A 416 4.53 10.42 10.48
CA HIS A 416 3.11 10.34 10.82
C HIS A 416 2.44 11.74 10.78
N HIS A 417 2.95 12.71 11.55
CA HIS A 417 2.42 14.08 11.54
C HIS A 417 2.53 14.76 10.16
N SER A 418 3.60 14.47 9.40
CA SER A 418 3.75 15.01 8.03
C SER A 418 2.70 14.45 7.06
N ILE A 419 2.32 13.18 7.20
CA ILE A 419 1.25 12.56 6.39
C ILE A 419 -0.08 13.21 6.73
N GLU A 420 -0.35 13.46 8.01
CA GLU A 420 -1.58 14.09 8.45
C GLU A 420 -1.69 15.53 7.93
N ASP A 421 -0.63 16.32 8.10
CA ASP A 421 -0.56 17.70 7.62
C ASP A 421 -0.72 17.82 6.10
N ALA A 422 -0.10 16.90 5.35
CA ALA A 422 -0.07 16.96 3.90
C ALA A 422 -1.30 16.31 3.22
N SER A 423 -1.94 15.35 3.88
CA SER A 423 -2.98 14.51 3.29
C SER A 423 -4.27 14.52 4.09
N LEU A 424 -4.24 14.05 5.34
CA LEU A 424 -5.44 13.81 6.14
C LEU A 424 -6.19 15.11 6.46
N PHE A 425 -5.49 16.09 7.04
CA PHE A 425 -6.07 17.35 7.48
C PHE A 425 -6.64 18.20 6.34
N PRO A 426 -5.98 18.34 5.17
CA PRO A 426 -6.61 18.94 3.99
C PRO A 426 -7.85 18.21 3.49
N HIS A 427 -7.94 16.89 3.71
CA HIS A 427 -9.14 16.13 3.37
C HIS A 427 -10.27 16.41 4.37
N LEU A 428 -10.01 16.28 5.66
CA LEU A 428 -10.99 16.54 6.73
C LEU A 428 -11.57 17.95 6.64
N ARG A 429 -10.71 18.96 6.44
CA ARG A 429 -11.14 20.37 6.29
C ARG A 429 -12.05 20.59 5.07
N ARG A 430 -11.88 19.82 3.99
CA ARG A 430 -12.74 19.91 2.79
C ARG A 430 -14.04 19.15 2.96
N ALA A 431 -14.00 18.02 3.65
CA ALA A 431 -15.15 17.16 3.86
C ALA A 431 -16.10 17.72 4.94
N ASP A 432 -15.54 18.34 5.98
CA ASP A 432 -16.29 18.95 7.08
C ASP A 432 -15.61 20.24 7.58
N PRO A 433 -16.10 21.42 7.14
CA PRO A 433 -15.55 22.71 7.55
C PRO A 433 -15.64 22.99 9.05
N GLU A 434 -16.54 22.32 9.80
CA GLU A 434 -16.67 22.52 11.25
C GLU A 434 -15.47 21.95 12.03
N LEU A 435 -14.67 21.06 11.42
CA LEU A 435 -13.43 20.54 11.99
C LEU A 435 -12.24 21.49 11.88
N ALA A 436 -12.37 22.61 11.13
CA ALA A 436 -11.25 23.50 10.87
C ALA A 436 -10.51 23.98 12.15
N PRO A 437 -11.20 24.39 13.24
CA PRO A 437 -10.51 24.81 14.47
C PRO A 437 -9.70 23.68 15.13
N VAL A 438 -10.23 22.46 15.16
CA VAL A 438 -9.53 21.27 15.69
C VAL A 438 -8.29 20.98 14.86
N VAL A 439 -8.45 20.91 13.54
CA VAL A 439 -7.34 20.66 12.62
C VAL A 439 -6.27 21.73 12.77
N ASP A 440 -6.64 23.02 12.78
CA ASP A 440 -5.69 24.12 12.93
C ASP A 440 -4.90 24.03 14.26
N ARG A 441 -5.56 23.60 15.35
CA ARG A 441 -4.88 23.35 16.63
C ARG A 441 -3.92 22.16 16.54
N LEU A 442 -4.32 21.03 15.96
CA LEU A 442 -3.44 19.87 15.78
C LEU A 442 -2.19 20.23 14.97
N GLN A 443 -2.33 21.01 13.89
CA GLN A 443 -1.19 21.49 13.10
C GLN A 443 -0.26 22.44 13.88
N GLU A 444 -0.80 23.21 14.83
CA GLU A 444 0.01 24.02 15.74
C GLU A 444 0.79 23.13 16.72
N GLU A 445 0.12 22.13 17.31
CA GLU A 445 0.74 21.16 18.22
C GLU A 445 1.84 20.35 17.52
N HIS A 446 1.69 19.99 16.23
CA HIS A 446 2.73 19.34 15.43
C HIS A 446 4.03 20.15 15.37
N ARG A 447 3.94 21.49 15.24
CA ARG A 447 5.13 22.35 15.24
C ARG A 447 5.84 22.33 16.58
N ILE A 448 5.08 22.37 17.68
CA ILE A 448 5.62 22.28 19.04
C ILE A 448 6.30 20.93 19.25
N ILE A 449 5.68 19.82 18.80
CA ILE A 449 6.27 18.49 18.92
C ILE A 449 7.56 18.37 18.13
N HIS A 450 7.63 18.95 16.92
CA HIS A 450 8.89 19.00 16.16
C HIS A 450 9.99 19.76 16.92
N ASP A 451 9.67 20.89 17.56
CA ASP A 451 10.64 21.62 18.39
C ASP A 451 11.09 20.80 19.61
N VAL A 452 10.18 20.03 20.23
CA VAL A 452 10.51 19.13 21.35
C VAL A 452 11.40 17.97 20.89
N LEU A 453 11.12 17.36 19.73
CA LEU A 453 11.94 16.29 19.14
C LEU A 453 13.35 16.80 18.82
N GLU A 454 13.50 18.02 18.30
CA GLU A 454 14.82 18.66 18.15
C GLU A 454 15.51 18.87 19.50
N GLY A 455 14.76 19.17 20.57
CA GLY A 455 15.26 19.27 21.93
C GLY A 455 15.87 17.96 22.44
N VAL A 456 15.20 16.83 22.19
CA VAL A 456 15.71 15.49 22.53
C VAL A 456 17.00 15.18 21.76
N ASP A 457 17.05 15.49 20.47
CA ASP A 457 18.26 15.28 19.66
C ASP A 457 19.44 16.12 20.18
N LYS A 458 19.22 17.41 20.48
CA LYS A 458 20.24 18.29 21.09
C LYS A 458 20.74 17.74 22.43
N ALA A 459 19.85 17.24 23.28
CA ALA A 459 20.23 16.65 24.57
C ALA A 459 21.07 15.36 24.40
N LEU A 460 20.76 14.54 23.40
CA LEU A 460 21.55 13.34 23.08
C LEU A 460 22.93 13.67 22.54
N VAL A 461 23.03 14.64 21.63
CA VAL A 461 24.33 15.12 21.11
C VAL A 461 25.20 15.62 22.25
N ALA A 462 24.63 16.43 23.15
CA ALA A 462 25.33 16.95 24.32
C ALA A 462 25.79 15.84 25.27
N LEU A 463 24.98 14.80 25.47
CA LEU A 463 25.38 13.64 26.28
C LEU A 463 26.57 12.88 25.67
N VAL A 464 26.60 12.74 24.34
CA VAL A 464 27.66 12.00 23.62
C VAL A 464 28.97 12.77 23.55
N ASP A 465 28.91 14.08 23.30
CA ASP A 465 30.11 14.93 23.18
C ASP A 465 30.67 15.39 24.54
N GLY A 466 29.97 15.07 25.63
CA GLY A 466 30.36 15.36 27.00
C GLY A 466 30.05 16.79 27.45
N SER A 467 29.30 17.56 26.67
CA SER A 467 28.83 18.90 27.05
C SER A 467 27.53 18.90 27.86
N GLY A 468 26.83 17.77 27.93
CA GLY A 468 25.61 17.56 28.70
C GLY A 468 25.68 16.37 29.67
N ASP A 469 24.58 16.11 30.36
CA ASP A 469 24.43 15.03 31.33
C ASP A 469 23.13 14.22 31.11
N LEU A 470 23.00 13.12 31.86
CA LEU A 470 21.83 12.24 31.76
C LEU A 470 20.54 12.90 32.28
N ASP A 471 20.66 13.84 33.22
CA ASP A 471 19.51 14.57 33.76
C ASP A 471 18.90 15.49 32.70
N GLY A 472 19.72 16.13 31.87
CA GLY A 472 19.28 16.92 30.72
C GLY A 472 18.59 16.07 29.65
N LEU A 473 19.10 14.88 29.35
CA LEU A 473 18.45 13.94 28.42
C LEU A 473 17.10 13.46 28.98
N ARG A 474 17.06 13.08 30.25
CA ARG A 474 15.84 12.64 30.94
C ARG A 474 14.77 13.73 30.89
N ALA A 475 15.13 14.97 31.21
CA ALA A 475 14.20 16.10 31.14
C ALA A 475 13.63 16.34 29.73
N ALA A 476 14.46 16.17 28.69
CA ALA A 476 14.00 16.31 27.30
C ALA A 476 13.03 15.19 26.89
N VAL A 477 13.30 13.94 27.32
CA VAL A 477 12.41 12.80 27.06
C VAL A 477 11.11 12.90 27.86
N ASP A 478 11.15 13.35 29.12
CA ASP A 478 9.94 13.59 29.93
C ASP A 478 9.05 14.68 29.31
N LEU A 479 9.67 15.72 28.71
CA LEU A 479 8.94 16.76 27.97
C LEU A 479 8.29 16.21 26.69
N LEU A 480 8.99 15.33 25.96
CA LEU A 480 8.44 14.63 24.80
C LEU A 480 7.26 13.73 25.20
N ASP A 481 7.41 12.96 26.28
CA ASP A 481 6.37 12.08 26.85
C ASP A 481 5.10 12.88 27.15
N ASP A 482 5.20 13.95 27.92
CA ASP A 482 4.03 14.75 28.27
C ASP A 482 3.38 15.43 27.06
N THR A 483 4.19 15.98 26.15
CA THR A 483 3.71 16.72 24.98
C THR A 483 3.04 15.78 23.99
N LEU A 484 3.71 14.69 23.60
CA LEU A 484 3.22 13.75 22.59
C LEU A 484 2.00 12.98 23.09
N LEU A 485 2.02 12.45 24.32
CA LEU A 485 0.88 11.70 24.84
C LEU A 485 -0.37 12.58 25.00
N SER A 486 -0.19 13.85 25.39
CA SER A 486 -1.29 14.81 25.43
C SER A 486 -1.88 15.07 24.05
N HIS A 487 -1.02 15.19 23.04
CA HIS A 487 -1.40 15.43 21.66
C HIS A 487 -2.16 14.25 21.05
N LEU A 488 -1.60 13.03 21.13
CA LEU A 488 -2.22 11.82 20.57
C LEU A 488 -3.61 11.57 21.16
N SER A 489 -3.79 11.77 22.47
CA SER A 489 -5.09 11.63 23.13
C SER A 489 -6.09 12.71 22.71
N TYR A 490 -5.63 13.93 22.39
CA TYR A 490 -6.49 14.98 21.87
C TYR A 490 -6.92 14.67 20.44
N GLU A 491 -5.98 14.27 19.59
CA GLU A 491 -6.25 13.92 18.21
C GLU A 491 -7.25 12.76 18.10
N GLU A 492 -7.01 11.67 18.83
CA GLU A 492 -7.95 10.55 18.85
C GLU A 492 -9.34 11.02 19.27
N ARG A 493 -9.44 11.77 20.37
CA ARG A 493 -10.74 12.24 20.89
C ARG A 493 -11.53 13.02 19.85
N GLU A 494 -10.87 13.89 19.10
CA GLU A 494 -11.55 14.76 18.15
C GLU A 494 -11.70 14.14 16.75
N LEU A 495 -10.84 13.21 16.34
CA LEU A 495 -10.77 12.71 14.97
C LEU A 495 -11.28 11.28 14.77
N VAL A 496 -11.32 10.41 15.79
CA VAL A 496 -11.74 9.00 15.54
C VAL A 496 -13.15 8.88 14.98
N GLU A 497 -14.09 9.72 15.42
CA GLU A 497 -15.43 9.70 14.82
C GLU A 497 -15.47 10.38 13.46
N PRO A 498 -14.91 11.59 13.27
CA PRO A 498 -14.88 12.19 11.94
C PRO A 498 -14.27 11.29 10.88
N LEU A 499 -13.20 10.56 11.20
CA LEU A 499 -12.58 9.57 10.31
C LEU A 499 -13.59 8.49 9.91
N ALA A 500 -14.28 7.91 10.88
CA ALA A 500 -15.31 6.90 10.65
C ALA A 500 -16.52 7.45 9.87
N ARG A 501 -16.91 8.68 10.20
CA ARG A 501 -18.08 9.36 9.64
C ARG A 501 -17.87 9.75 8.18
N LEU A 502 -16.66 10.19 7.84
CA LEU A 502 -16.29 10.71 6.52
C LEU A 502 -15.64 9.65 5.63
N GLY A 503 -15.26 8.49 6.18
CA GLY A 503 -14.61 7.41 5.42
C GLY A 503 -13.23 7.82 4.91
N VAL A 504 -12.48 8.52 5.75
CA VAL A 504 -11.13 9.03 5.42
C VAL A 504 -10.12 8.16 6.15
N MET A 505 -9.08 7.71 5.43
CA MET A 505 -7.89 7.07 5.98
C MET A 505 -6.66 7.85 5.52
#